data_AF-A0A2S7JEA3-F1
#
_entry.id   AF-A0A2S7JEA3-F1
#
_cell.length_a   1.000
_cell.length_b   1.000
_cell.length_c   1.000
_cell.angle_alpha   90.00
_cell.angle_beta   90.00
_cell.angle_gamma   90.00
#
_symmetry.space_group_name_H-M   'P 1'
#
loop_
_entity.id
_entity.type
_entity.pdbx_description
1 polymer ?
#
loop_
_entity_poly.entity_id
_entity_poly.type
_entity_poly.pdbx_seq_one_letter_code
_entity_poly.pdbx_strand_id
1 'polypeptide(L)'
;MLAGATTLAAQAQAPGSVRLDPTPTLQASQASTPVPAVAYRSVFVDLPQGVENTVLDWKAANAAVGQFKRGHADLLKWEQEQARTPAPPTQGAAP
;
A
#
# COMPACT_ATOMS: atom_id res chain seq x y z
N MET A 1 -49.49 13.42 19.63
CA MET A 1 -48.63 14.61 19.39
C MET A 1 -47.62 14.25 18.33
N LEU A 2 -47.38 15.17 17.39
CA LEU A 2 -47.09 14.95 15.98
C LEU A 2 -45.74 14.32 15.62
N ALA A 3 -45.75 13.58 14.50
CA ALA A 3 -44.59 13.18 13.72
C ALA A 3 -43.90 14.39 13.07
N GLY A 4 -42.56 14.40 13.06
CA GLY A 4 -41.75 15.34 12.29
C GLY A 4 -40.93 14.58 11.26
N ALA A 5 -41.33 14.64 9.99
CA ALA A 5 -40.55 14.14 8.88
C ALA A 5 -39.41 15.13 8.59
N THR A 6 -38.16 14.74 8.83
CA THR A 6 -37.00 15.50 8.36
C THR A 6 -36.72 15.17 6.89
N THR A 7 -37.16 16.07 6.02
CA THR A 7 -36.80 16.08 4.60
C THR A 7 -35.30 16.29 4.44
N LEU A 8 -34.60 15.32 3.84
CA LEU A 8 -33.17 15.46 3.52
C LEU A 8 -33.04 16.22 2.20
N ALA A 9 -32.78 17.53 2.26
CA ALA A 9 -32.43 18.31 1.08
C ALA A 9 -31.00 17.99 0.66
N ALA A 10 -30.83 17.35 -0.50
CA ALA A 10 -29.52 17.16 -1.11
C ALA A 10 -29.05 18.50 -1.72
N GLN A 11 -28.12 19.16 -1.04
CA GLN A 11 -27.48 20.38 -1.53
C GLN A 11 -26.24 20.04 -2.36
N ALA A 12 -26.23 20.42 -3.63
CA ALA A 12 -25.06 20.31 -4.50
C ALA A 12 -24.01 21.36 -4.09
N GLN A 13 -22.78 20.92 -3.80
CA GLN A 13 -21.71 21.81 -3.34
C GLN A 13 -21.06 22.53 -4.53
N ALA A 14 -21.19 23.86 -4.59
CA ALA A 14 -20.46 24.69 -5.54
C ALA A 14 -18.95 24.70 -5.22
N PRO A 15 -18.05 24.84 -6.22
CA PRO A 15 -16.62 24.92 -5.99
C PRO A 15 -16.27 26.29 -5.40
N GLY A 16 -16.34 26.39 -4.07
CA GLY A 16 -15.98 27.59 -3.32
C GLY A 16 -15.82 27.26 -1.85
N SER A 17 -14.56 27.20 -1.40
CA SER A 17 -14.13 27.02 0.00
C SER A 17 -14.74 25.83 0.76
N VAL A 18 -14.00 24.73 0.82
CA VAL A 18 -14.22 23.68 1.82
C VAL A 18 -13.96 24.31 3.20
N ARG A 19 -15.01 24.62 3.95
CA ARG A 19 -14.88 24.97 5.37
C ARG A 19 -14.49 23.70 6.12
N LEU A 20 -13.21 23.53 6.42
CA LEU A 20 -12.74 22.45 7.29
C LEU A 20 -13.34 22.69 8.68
N ASP A 21 -14.16 21.77 9.16
CA ASP A 21 -14.61 21.79 10.55
C ASP A 21 -13.38 21.52 11.44
N PRO A 22 -13.00 22.46 12.33
CA PRO A 22 -11.77 22.34 13.11
C PRO A 22 -11.85 21.21 14.13
N THR A 23 -13.04 20.87 14.59
CA THR A 23 -13.26 19.84 15.63
C THR A 23 -12.88 18.43 15.15
N PRO A 24 -13.42 17.91 14.02
CA PRO A 24 -13.02 16.61 13.49
C PRO A 24 -11.57 16.58 13.01
N THR A 25 -11.03 17.74 12.57
CA THR A 25 -9.62 17.85 12.17
C THR A 25 -8.68 17.66 13.37
N LEU A 26 -9.01 18.27 14.52
CA LEU A 26 -8.27 18.09 15.77
C LEU A 26 -8.42 16.68 16.34
N GLN A 27 -9.59 16.05 16.16
CA GLN A 27 -9.77 14.66 16.55
C GLN A 27 -8.89 13.73 15.69
N ALA A 28 -8.86 13.91 14.37
CA ALA A 28 -8.05 13.06 13.47
C ALA A 28 -6.53 13.13 13.73
N SER A 29 -6.02 14.21 14.32
CA SER A 29 -4.58 14.34 14.63
C SER A 29 -4.17 13.72 15.97
N GLN A 30 -5.14 13.29 16.81
CA GLN A 30 -4.85 12.62 18.07
C GLN A 30 -4.51 11.14 17.83
N ALA A 31 -3.37 10.69 18.33
CA ALA A 31 -2.93 9.28 18.22
C ALA A 31 -3.92 8.28 18.88
N SER A 32 -4.71 8.75 19.85
CA SER A 32 -5.73 7.96 20.53
C SER A 32 -7.05 7.84 19.75
N THR A 33 -7.18 8.50 18.59
CA THR A 33 -8.42 8.47 17.83
C THR A 33 -8.69 7.09 17.26
N PRO A 34 -9.85 6.47 17.59
CA PRO A 34 -10.19 5.16 17.06
C PRO A 34 -10.30 5.20 15.53
N VAL A 35 -9.45 4.43 14.86
CA VAL A 35 -9.51 4.24 13.40
C VAL A 35 -10.42 3.04 13.14
N PRO A 36 -11.50 3.18 12.33
CA PRO A 36 -12.31 2.05 11.92
C PRO A 36 -11.45 0.99 11.23
N ALA A 37 -11.62 -0.27 11.60
CA ALA A 37 -10.91 -1.36 10.94
C ALA A 37 -11.33 -1.43 9.47
N VAL A 38 -10.38 -1.24 8.56
CA VAL A 38 -10.60 -1.42 7.12
C VAL A 38 -10.63 -2.93 6.84
N ALA A 39 -11.74 -3.42 6.30
CA ALA A 39 -11.84 -4.79 5.82
C ALA A 39 -11.01 -4.93 4.53
N TYR A 40 -9.70 -5.15 4.66
CA TYR A 40 -8.81 -5.42 3.54
C TYR A 40 -8.97 -6.87 3.07
N ARG A 41 -9.38 -7.06 1.83
CA ARG A 41 -9.40 -8.38 1.17
C ARG A 41 -8.22 -8.45 0.20
N SER A 42 -7.22 -9.25 0.54
CA SER A 42 -6.12 -9.53 -0.38
C SER A 42 -6.62 -10.31 -1.60
N VAL A 43 -6.19 -9.89 -2.80
CA VAL A 43 -6.35 -10.69 -4.04
C VAL A 43 -5.34 -11.83 -4.11
N PHE A 44 -4.32 -11.79 -3.26
CA PHE A 44 -3.28 -12.79 -3.14
C PHE A 44 -3.69 -13.83 -2.10
N VAL A 45 -4.61 -14.70 -2.48
CA VAL A 45 -5.17 -15.75 -1.59
C VAL A 45 -4.13 -16.81 -1.22
N ASP A 46 -3.14 -17.04 -2.09
CA ASP A 46 -2.12 -18.09 -1.92
C ASP A 46 -0.76 -17.55 -1.43
N LEU A 47 -0.64 -16.24 -1.17
CA LEU A 47 0.59 -15.64 -0.65
C LEU A 47 0.52 -15.41 0.86
N PRO A 48 1.67 -15.39 1.55
CA PRO A 48 1.73 -15.10 2.98
C PRO A 48 0.99 -13.79 3.30
N GLN A 49 -0.07 -13.90 4.08
CA GLN A 49 -0.80 -12.75 4.60
C GLN A 49 -0.05 -12.22 5.81
N GLY A 50 0.81 -11.23 5.61
CA GLY A 50 1.57 -10.61 6.68
C GLY A 50 2.31 -9.38 6.20
N VAL A 51 2.62 -8.47 7.13
CA VAL A 51 3.64 -7.45 6.90
C VAL A 51 4.97 -8.18 6.87
N GLU A 52 5.75 -8.04 5.80
CA GLU A 52 7.12 -8.57 5.78
C GLU A 52 7.91 -7.91 6.92
N ASN A 53 8.29 -8.70 7.91
CA ASN A 53 9.08 -8.24 9.05
C ASN A 53 10.60 -8.34 8.79
N THR A 54 10.99 -8.74 7.57
CA THR A 54 12.38 -8.88 7.18
C THR A 54 13.00 -7.49 7.06
N VAL A 55 13.92 -7.17 7.97
CA VAL A 55 14.74 -5.96 7.87
C VAL A 55 15.85 -6.23 6.86
N LEU A 56 15.66 -5.71 5.64
CA LEU A 56 16.70 -5.71 4.61
C LEU A 56 17.63 -4.51 4.78
N ASP A 57 18.92 -4.69 4.45
CA ASP A 57 19.86 -3.56 4.34
C ASP A 57 19.48 -2.71 3.11
N TRP A 58 18.80 -1.60 3.37
CA TRP A 58 18.33 -0.67 2.35
C TRP A 58 19.46 -0.13 1.47
N LYS A 59 20.66 0.05 2.03
CA LYS A 59 21.79 0.62 1.29
C LYS A 59 22.34 -0.40 0.31
N ALA A 60 22.47 -1.65 0.76
CA ALA A 60 22.90 -2.75 -0.10
C ALA A 60 21.90 -3.00 -1.23
N ALA A 61 20.59 -3.01 -0.93
CA ALA A 61 19.54 -3.17 -1.93
C ALA A 61 19.61 -2.08 -3.01
N ASN A 62 19.76 -0.82 -2.61
CA ASN A 62 19.89 0.29 -3.55
C ASN A 62 21.20 0.23 -4.36
N ALA A 63 22.30 -0.21 -3.76
CA ALA A 63 23.55 -0.41 -4.47
C ALA A 63 23.43 -1.50 -5.55
N ALA A 64 22.72 -2.59 -5.24
CA ALA A 64 22.45 -3.67 -6.19
C ALA A 64 21.61 -3.20 -7.38
N VAL A 65 20.56 -2.39 -7.15
CA VAL A 65 19.80 -1.77 -8.24
C VAL A 65 20.67 -0.80 -9.05
N GLY A 66 21.57 -0.08 -8.38
CA GLY A 66 22.48 0.88 -9.00
C GLY A 66 23.65 0.29 -9.80
N GLN A 67 23.79 -1.03 -9.90
CA GLN A 67 24.90 -1.68 -10.63
C GLN A 67 24.77 -1.56 -12.16
N PHE A 68 23.55 -1.36 -12.68
CA PHE A 68 23.25 -1.26 -14.12
C PHE A 68 23.57 0.14 -14.68
N LYS A 69 24.86 0.49 -14.79
CA LYS A 69 25.31 1.84 -15.18
C LYS A 69 24.90 2.25 -16.59
N ARG A 70 24.76 1.30 -17.51
CA ARG A 70 24.31 1.53 -18.90
C ARG A 70 22.81 1.31 -19.07
N GLY A 71 22.08 1.08 -17.98
CA GLY A 71 20.64 0.87 -17.97
C GLY A 71 20.23 -0.40 -18.73
N HIS A 72 19.42 -0.25 -19.78
CA HIS A 72 18.77 -1.35 -20.50
C HIS A 72 19.75 -2.39 -21.08
N ALA A 73 20.90 -1.97 -21.59
CA ALA A 73 21.89 -2.91 -22.14
C ALA A 73 22.46 -3.86 -21.07
N ASP A 74 22.70 -3.35 -19.86
CA ASP A 74 23.20 -4.17 -18.75
C ASP A 74 22.08 -5.07 -18.20
N LEU A 75 20.83 -4.59 -18.19
CA LEU A 75 19.66 -5.39 -17.83
C LEU A 75 19.46 -6.59 -18.77
N LEU A 76 19.48 -6.37 -20.09
CA LEU A 76 19.32 -7.46 -21.06
C LEU A 76 20.42 -8.52 -20.92
N LYS A 77 21.65 -8.09 -20.66
CA LYS A 77 22.76 -9.02 -20.40
C LYS A 77 22.51 -9.82 -19.12
N TRP A 78 22.10 -9.14 -18.04
CA TRP A 78 21.79 -9.78 -16.78
C TRP A 78 20.65 -10.79 -16.91
N GLU A 79 19.57 -10.48 -17.63
CA GLU A 79 18.46 -11.42 -17.88
C GLU A 79 18.93 -12.66 -18.65
N GLN A 80 19.79 -12.49 -19.65
CA GLN A 80 20.38 -13.62 -20.41
C GLN A 80 21.23 -14.52 -19.52
N GLU A 81 21.96 -13.95 -18.56
CA GLU A 81 22.77 -14.71 -17.58
C GLU A 81 21.87 -15.43 -16.56
N GLN A 82 20.80 -14.78 -16.07
CA GLN A 82 19.82 -15.39 -15.18
C GLN A 82 19.09 -16.56 -15.84
N ALA A 83 18.72 -16.44 -17.13
CA ALA A 83 18.06 -17.52 -17.87
C ALA A 83 18.93 -18.77 -18.02
N ARG A 84 20.26 -18.65 -17.87
CA ARG A 84 21.20 -19.78 -17.90
C ARG A 84 21.44 -20.38 -16.51
N THR A 85 21.01 -19.70 -15.46
CA THR A 85 21.16 -20.17 -14.08
C THR A 85 19.93 -20.99 -13.73
N PRO A 86 20.06 -22.29 -13.41
CA PRO A 86 18.94 -23.08 -12.95
C PRO A 86 18.33 -22.42 -11.70
N ALA A 87 17.01 -22.28 -11.68
CA ALA A 87 16.32 -21.75 -10.51
C ALA A 87 16.70 -22.64 -9.29
N PRO A 88 17.05 -22.03 -8.13
CA PRO A 88 17.23 -22.82 -6.91
C PRO A 88 15.94 -23.60 -6.63
N PRO A 89 16.05 -24.84 -6.11
CA PRO A 89 14.87 -25.65 -5.84
C PRO A 89 13.95 -24.87 -4.92
N THR A 90 12.70 -24.67 -5.36
CA THR A 90 11.63 -24.10 -4.57
C THR A 90 11.49 -24.97 -3.33
N GLN A 91 11.93 -24.48 -2.17
CA GLN A 91 11.60 -25.13 -0.91
C GLN A 91 10.09 -24.96 -0.73
N GLY A 92 9.37 -26.04 -1.02
CA GLY A 92 7.92 -26.08 -0.90
C GLY A 92 7.51 -25.63 0.50
N ALA A 93 6.50 -24.78 0.55
CA ALA A 93 5.74 -24.52 1.76
C ALA A 93 5.32 -25.86 2.36
N ALA A 94 5.89 -26.21 3.52
CA ALA A 94 5.40 -27.32 4.32
C ALA A 94 3.99 -26.98 4.83
N PRO A 95 3.09 -27.99 4.91
CA PRO A 95 1.68 -27.80 5.26
C PRO A 95 1.44 -27.28 6.68
#